data_AF-A0A095XKC0-F1
#
_entry.id   AF-A0A095XKC0-F1
#
_cell.length_a   1.000
_cell.length_b   1.000
_cell.length_c   1.000
_cell.angle_alpha   90.00
_cell.angle_beta   90.00
_cell.angle_gamma   90.00
#
_symmetry.space_group_name_H-M   'P 1'
#
loop_
_entity.id
_entity.type
_entity.pdbx_description
1 polymer ?
#
loop_
_entity_poly.entity_id
_entity_poly.type
_entity_poly.pdbx_seq_one_letter_code
_entity_poly.pdbx_strand_id
1 'polypeptide(L)'
;MKVNILGRNYRTYGKLEETIEKKLDKLGKYFSDDITANVVLSHVAGRDKIETTISAKGTIFRAEDISNDIYESIDVVVDKLSSQMSKFKGKLQKRYNDNKALKFEFLPEIEEEEEHGEVVKKKVFELRPMDEEEAILQMEMLGHQFFVYLDADAGTVNVLYKRKDGDYGLLETRN
;
A
#
# COMPACT_ATOMS: atom_id res chain seq x y z
N MET A 1 -14.13 -12.14 6.93
CA MET A 1 -13.45 -11.35 5.88
C MET A 1 -13.52 -12.13 4.57
N LYS A 2 -13.76 -11.49 3.42
CA LYS A 2 -13.73 -12.18 2.12
C LYS A 2 -12.32 -12.10 1.54
N VAL A 3 -11.68 -13.24 1.30
CA VAL A 3 -10.33 -13.32 0.73
C VAL A 3 -10.42 -13.80 -0.71
N ASN A 4 -9.88 -13.02 -1.65
CA ASN A 4 -9.73 -13.42 -3.04
C ASN A 4 -8.23 -13.67 -3.30
N ILE A 5 -7.87 -14.89 -3.71
CA ILE A 5 -6.49 -15.27 -4.00
C ILE A 5 -6.35 -15.43 -5.51
N LEU A 6 -5.37 -14.73 -6.10
CA LEU A 6 -5.09 -14.74 -7.53
C LEU A 6 -3.64 -15.11 -7.79
N GLY A 7 -3.41 -16.25 -8.43
CA GLY A 7 -2.08 -16.69 -8.86
C GLY A 7 -1.78 -16.25 -10.29
N ARG A 8 -0.78 -15.38 -10.49
CA ARG A 8 -0.28 -15.00 -11.81
C ARG A 8 0.97 -15.83 -12.13
N ASN A 9 0.82 -16.84 -12.99
CA ASN A 9 1.86 -17.84 -13.27
C ASN A 9 2.33 -18.59 -12.01
N TYR A 10 1.48 -18.67 -10.98
CA TYR A 10 1.77 -19.34 -9.72
C TYR A 10 0.69 -20.38 -9.45
N ARG A 11 1.09 -21.63 -9.19
CA ARG A 11 0.13 -22.68 -8.81
C ARG A 11 -0.16 -22.55 -7.33
N THR A 12 -1.37 -22.15 -7.00
CA THR A 12 -1.85 -22.21 -5.62
C THR A 12 -2.15 -23.66 -5.29
N TYR A 13 -1.57 -24.16 -4.20
CA TYR A 13 -1.92 -25.44 -3.60
C TYR A 13 -2.89 -25.14 -2.44
N GLY A 14 -3.94 -25.95 -2.23
CA GLY A 14 -4.97 -25.66 -1.23
C GLY A 14 -4.45 -25.40 0.20
N LYS A 15 -3.31 -25.99 0.57
CA LYS A 15 -2.62 -25.71 1.84
C LYS A 15 -2.14 -24.27 1.98
N LEU A 16 -1.69 -23.66 0.87
CA LEU A 16 -1.26 -22.27 0.83
C LEU A 16 -2.45 -21.34 1.02
N GLU A 17 -3.56 -21.63 0.34
CA GLU A 17 -4.81 -20.86 0.44
C GLU A 17 -5.35 -20.89 1.88
N GLU A 18 -5.40 -22.06 2.49
CA GLU A 18 -5.82 -22.22 3.89
C GLU A 18 -4.91 -21.48 4.86
N THR A 19 -3.60 -21.44 4.58
CA THR A 19 -2.63 -20.69 5.39
C THR A 19 -2.85 -19.18 5.28
N ILE A 20 -3.05 -18.69 4.06
CA ILE A 20 -3.33 -17.28 3.77
C ILE A 20 -4.63 -16.86 4.47
N GLU A 21 -5.71 -17.64 4.33
CA GLU A 21 -6.99 -17.38 4.99
C GLU A 21 -6.83 -17.32 6.51
N LYS A 22 -6.17 -18.31 7.13
CA LYS A 22 -5.94 -18.34 8.58
C LYS A 22 -5.15 -17.14 9.10
N LYS A 23 -4.10 -16.71 8.37
CA LYS A 23 -3.28 -15.57 8.80
C LYS A 23 -4.01 -14.25 8.60
N LEU A 24 -4.73 -14.11 7.50
CA LEU A 24 -5.53 -12.92 7.19
C LEU A 24 -6.77 -12.79 8.08
N ASP A 25 -7.35 -13.88 8.57
CA ASP A 25 -8.49 -13.84 9.50
C ASP A 25 -8.13 -13.17 10.83
N LYS A 26 -6.85 -13.23 11.25
CA LYS A 26 -6.35 -12.47 12.41
C LYS A 26 -6.49 -10.96 12.21
N LEU A 27 -6.34 -10.47 10.98
CA LEU A 27 -6.53 -9.06 10.64
C LEU A 27 -8.02 -8.66 10.65
N GLY A 28 -8.92 -9.63 10.46
CA GLY A 28 -10.36 -9.43 10.55
C GLY A 28 -10.82 -8.94 11.93
N LYS A 29 -10.06 -9.20 13.00
CA LYS A 29 -10.37 -8.72 14.35
C LYS A 29 -10.29 -7.19 14.50
N TYR A 30 -9.59 -6.49 13.61
CA TYR A 30 -9.38 -5.05 13.72
C TYR A 30 -10.56 -4.22 13.22
N PHE A 31 -11.48 -4.82 12.46
CA PHE A 31 -12.58 -4.11 11.81
C PHE A 31 -13.90 -4.87 12.00
N SER A 32 -14.99 -4.12 12.11
CA SER A 32 -16.33 -4.67 12.39
C SER A 32 -17.16 -4.95 11.13
N ASP A 33 -16.61 -4.69 9.94
CA ASP A 33 -17.35 -4.65 8.67
C ASP A 33 -16.80 -5.63 7.63
N ASP A 34 -17.59 -5.86 6.57
CA ASP A 34 -17.26 -6.71 5.42
C ASP A 34 -16.03 -6.21 4.64
N ILE A 35 -14.85 -6.62 5.09
CA ILE A 35 -13.59 -6.36 4.41
C ILE A 35 -13.39 -7.36 3.27
N THR A 36 -12.89 -6.85 2.15
CA THR A 36 -12.34 -7.65 1.05
C THR A 36 -10.82 -7.55 1.03
N ALA A 37 -10.14 -8.70 1.10
CA ALA A 37 -8.70 -8.83 0.91
C ALA A 37 -8.42 -9.47 -0.44
N ASN A 38 -7.64 -8.81 -1.28
CA ASN A 38 -7.17 -9.33 -2.56
C ASN A 38 -5.68 -9.66 -2.44
N VAL A 39 -5.32 -10.92 -2.61
CA VAL A 39 -3.96 -11.43 -2.56
C VAL A 39 -3.54 -11.85 -3.97
N VAL A 40 -2.46 -11.26 -4.46
CA VAL A 40 -1.86 -11.60 -5.75
C VAL A 40 -0.51 -12.26 -5.50
N LEU A 41 -0.36 -13.48 -6.00
CA LEU A 41 0.87 -14.26 -5.95
C LEU A 41 1.48 -14.30 -7.34
N SER A 42 2.76 -13.95 -7.46
CA SER A 42 3.47 -13.94 -8.74
C SER A 42 4.91 -14.41 -8.57
N HIS A 43 5.47 -15.02 -9.60
CA HIS A 43 6.88 -15.38 -9.64
C HIS A 43 7.63 -14.40 -10.55
N VAL A 44 8.60 -13.66 -10.00
CA VAL A 44 9.36 -12.62 -10.70
C VAL A 44 10.85 -12.86 -10.50
N ALA A 45 11.60 -13.03 -11.60
CA ALA A 45 13.06 -13.15 -11.59
C ALA A 45 13.61 -14.24 -10.65
N GLY A 46 12.94 -15.39 -10.55
CA GLY A 46 13.36 -16.50 -9.68
C GLY A 46 12.94 -16.36 -8.22
N ARG A 47 12.16 -15.32 -7.87
CA ARG A 47 11.65 -15.05 -6.53
C ARG A 47 10.12 -14.99 -6.51
N ASP A 48 9.55 -15.28 -5.35
CA ASP A 48 8.12 -15.20 -5.11
C ASP A 48 7.77 -13.80 -4.61
N LYS A 49 6.83 -13.16 -5.30
CA LYS A 49 6.27 -11.86 -4.97
C LYS A 49 4.83 -12.03 -4.54
N ILE A 50 4.53 -11.51 -3.35
CA ILE A 50 3.18 -11.43 -2.80
C ILE A 50 2.78 -9.96 -2.69
N GLU A 51 1.57 -9.67 -3.18
CA GLU A 51 0.96 -8.37 -3.07
C GLU A 51 -0.42 -8.54 -2.45
N THR A 52 -0.65 -7.91 -1.30
CA THR A 52 -1.95 -7.97 -0.63
C THR A 52 -2.53 -6.57 -0.53
N THR A 53 -3.77 -6.43 -1.02
CA THR A 53 -4.55 -5.20 -0.98
C THR A 53 -5.83 -5.45 -0.20
N ILE A 54 -6.04 -4.71 0.87
CA ILE A 54 -7.22 -4.76 1.73
C ILE A 54 -7.98 -3.46 1.60
N SER A 55 -9.26 -3.53 1.25
CA SER A 55 -10.14 -2.37 1.16
C SER A 55 -11.14 -2.39 2.32
N ALA A 56 -11.14 -1.33 3.13
CA ALA A 56 -12.03 -1.16 4.27
C ALA A 56 -12.62 0.26 4.28
N LYS A 57 -13.94 0.38 4.05
CA LYS A 57 -14.71 1.65 4.15
C LYS A 57 -14.01 2.86 3.50
N GLY A 58 -13.54 2.71 2.27
CA GLY A 58 -12.89 3.79 1.50
C GLY A 58 -11.41 4.02 1.82
N THR A 59 -10.81 3.24 2.73
CA THR A 59 -9.36 3.21 2.96
C THR A 59 -8.77 1.93 2.36
N ILE A 60 -7.68 2.08 1.62
CA ILE A 60 -6.97 0.97 0.97
C ILE A 60 -5.65 0.77 1.69
N PHE A 61 -5.43 -0.44 2.21
CA PHE A 61 -4.15 -0.89 2.75
C PHE A 61 -3.48 -1.80 1.74
N ARG A 62 -2.22 -1.52 1.39
CA ARG A 62 -1.46 -2.33 0.45
C ARG A 62 -0.09 -2.63 1.02
N ALA A 63 0.30 -3.90 0.94
CA ALA A 63 1.63 -4.35 1.30
C ALA A 63 2.15 -5.30 0.21
N GLU A 64 3.45 -5.20 -0.03
CA GLU A 64 4.17 -6.01 -1.00
C GLU A 64 5.42 -6.59 -0.31
N ASP A 65 5.75 -7.81 -0.67
CA ASP A 65 7.02 -8.44 -0.32
C ASP A 65 7.53 -9.36 -1.43
N ILE A 66 8.85 -9.53 -1.50
CA ILE A 66 9.54 -10.36 -2.49
C ILE A 66 10.58 -11.20 -1.74
N SER A 67 10.39 -12.52 -1.68
CA SER A 67 11.32 -13.45 -1.04
C SER A 67 11.52 -14.72 -1.87
N ASN A 68 12.44 -15.57 -1.42
CA ASN A 68 12.64 -16.91 -1.98
C ASN A 68 11.63 -17.92 -1.40
N ASP A 69 11.04 -17.64 -0.23
CA ASP A 69 10.00 -18.45 0.40
C ASP A 69 8.70 -17.65 0.53
N ILE A 70 7.63 -18.20 -0.03
CA ILE A 70 6.30 -17.59 0.03
C ILE A 70 5.73 -17.55 1.45
N TYR A 71 6.03 -18.54 2.30
CA TYR A 71 5.51 -18.58 3.66
C TYR A 71 6.10 -17.48 4.53
N GLU A 72 7.39 -17.16 4.37
CA GLU A 72 8.01 -16.00 5.00
C GLU A 72 7.39 -14.69 4.49
N SER A 73 7.15 -14.61 3.18
CA SER A 73 6.57 -13.42 2.56
C SER A 73 5.15 -13.14 3.06
N ILE A 74 4.35 -14.18 3.29
CA ILE A 74 3.00 -14.05 3.87
C ILE A 74 3.08 -13.40 5.25
N ASP A 75 4.04 -13.80 6.08
CA ASP A 75 4.18 -13.31 7.46
C ASP A 75 4.59 -11.85 7.47
N VAL A 76 5.60 -11.51 6.67
CA VAL A 76 6.07 -10.13 6.49
C VAL A 76 4.95 -9.23 5.99
N VAL A 77 4.13 -9.68 5.02
CA VAL A 77 3.00 -8.91 4.52
C VAL A 77 1.92 -8.72 5.58
N VAL A 78 1.59 -9.77 6.34
CA VAL A 78 0.59 -9.70 7.42
C VAL A 78 1.03 -8.74 8.51
N ASP A 79 2.32 -8.75 8.90
CA ASP A 79 2.85 -7.86 9.92
C ASP A 79 2.88 -6.40 9.46
N LYS A 80 3.27 -6.14 8.21
CA LYS A 80 3.20 -4.81 7.58
C LYS A 80 1.75 -4.29 7.57
N LEU A 81 0.78 -5.12 7.19
CA LEU A 81 -0.64 -4.75 7.17
C LEU A 81 -1.19 -4.51 8.58
N SER A 82 -0.87 -5.39 9.53
CA SER A 82 -1.27 -5.24 10.93
C SER A 82 -0.78 -3.92 11.52
N SER A 83 0.49 -3.58 11.27
CA SER A 83 1.10 -2.32 11.69
C SER A 83 0.41 -1.10 11.06
N GLN A 84 0.13 -1.14 9.76
CA GLN A 84 -0.59 -0.06 9.06
C GLN A 84 -2.02 0.13 9.61
N MET A 85 -2.72 -0.97 9.87
CA MET A 85 -4.08 -0.97 10.42
C MET A 85 -4.13 -0.46 11.86
N SER A 86 -3.17 -0.87 12.70
CA SER A 86 -3.05 -0.36 14.08
C SER A 86 -2.83 1.16 14.09
N LYS A 87 -1.89 1.66 13.27
CA LYS A 87 -1.64 3.11 13.12
C LYS A 87 -2.89 3.86 12.64
N PHE A 88 -3.64 3.30 11.70
CA PHE A 88 -4.89 3.92 11.21
C PHE A 88 -5.97 3.97 12.29
N LYS A 89 -6.16 2.88 13.05
CA LYS A 89 -7.11 2.81 14.16
C LYS A 89 -6.74 3.79 15.28
N GLY A 90 -5.47 3.86 15.67
CA GLY A 90 -4.97 4.82 16.66
C GLY A 90 -5.17 6.28 16.23
N LYS A 91 -4.97 6.59 14.94
CA LYS A 91 -5.23 7.93 14.38
C LYS A 91 -6.72 8.28 14.32
N LEU A 92 -7.60 7.32 14.01
CA LEU A 92 -9.05 7.54 14.07
C LEU A 92 -9.52 7.74 15.51
N GLN A 93 -9.00 6.96 16.46
CA GLN A 93 -9.34 7.05 17.87
C GLN A 93 -8.90 8.38 18.50
N LYS A 94 -7.69 8.87 18.15
CA LYS A 94 -7.23 10.22 18.56
C LYS A 94 -8.08 11.36 17.96
N ARG A 95 -8.76 11.16 16.82
CA ARG A 95 -9.65 12.16 16.20
C ARG A 95 -11.13 12.05 16.60
N TYR A 96 -11.59 10.89 17.07
CA TYR A 96 -13.01 10.60 17.37
C TYR A 96 -13.21 10.14 18.83
N ASN A 97 -12.66 10.88 19.80
CA ASN A 97 -12.94 10.64 21.22
C ASN A 97 -14.40 10.93 21.64
N ASP A 98 -15.26 11.40 20.74
CA ASP A 98 -16.63 11.81 21.10
C ASP A 98 -17.76 10.83 20.75
N ASN A 99 -17.51 9.70 20.08
CA ASN A 99 -18.60 8.75 19.80
C ASN A 99 -18.29 7.31 20.22
N LYS A 100 -18.94 6.91 21.33
CA LYS A 100 -18.96 5.61 22.02
C LYS A 100 -19.46 4.44 21.16
N ALA A 101 -18.79 4.08 20.07
CA ALA A 101 -19.24 2.96 19.21
C ALA A 101 -18.28 1.77 19.12
N LEU A 102 -17.09 1.80 19.71
CA LEU A 102 -16.10 0.72 19.53
C LEU A 102 -15.62 0.18 20.88
N LYS A 103 -15.79 -1.13 21.10
CA LYS A 103 -15.25 -1.85 22.26
C LYS A 103 -13.75 -2.08 22.08
N PHE A 104 -12.94 -1.34 22.84
CA PHE A 104 -11.48 -1.35 22.81
C PHE A 104 -10.84 -2.36 23.78
N GLU A 105 -11.61 -3.26 24.39
CA GLU A 105 -11.19 -4.10 25.54
C GLU A 105 -10.13 -5.18 25.26
N PHE A 106 -9.62 -5.34 24.03
CA PHE A 106 -8.79 -6.51 23.65
C PHE A 106 -7.44 -6.21 23.01
N LEU A 107 -6.91 -4.99 23.09
CA LEU A 107 -5.59 -4.68 22.51
C LEU A 107 -4.49 -4.74 23.58
N PRO A 108 -3.42 -5.54 23.37
CA PRO A 108 -2.23 -5.43 24.19
C PRO A 108 -1.57 -4.05 23.95
N GLU A 109 -1.14 -3.41 25.03
CA GLU A 109 -0.28 -2.22 24.97
C GLU A 109 1.05 -2.63 24.32
N ILE A 110 1.26 -2.23 23.08
CA ILE A 110 2.56 -2.30 22.43
C ILE A 110 3.20 -0.93 22.62
N GLU A 111 4.34 -0.85 23.28
CA GLU A 111 5.16 0.37 23.34
C GLU A 111 5.54 0.76 21.90
N GLU A 112 4.95 1.85 21.40
CA GLU A 112 5.14 2.35 20.05
C GLU A 112 6.46 3.14 19.97
N GLU A 113 7.42 2.69 19.16
CA GLU A 113 8.39 3.61 18.57
C GLU A 113 7.65 4.46 17.53
N GLU A 114 7.23 5.65 17.96
CA GLU A 114 6.58 6.65 17.12
C GLU A 114 7.55 7.18 16.05
N GLU A 115 7.65 6.52 14.89
CA GLU A 115 8.16 7.18 13.68
C GLU A 115 7.10 8.16 13.15
N HIS A 116 7.06 9.37 13.71
CA HIS A 116 6.34 10.49 13.13
C HIS A 116 7.11 11.04 11.93
N GLY A 117 6.66 10.71 10.72
CA GLY A 117 7.03 11.46 9.54
C GLY A 117 6.32 12.81 9.53
N GLU A 118 6.91 13.84 10.13
CA GLU A 118 6.42 15.21 9.99
C GLU A 118 6.72 15.73 8.57
N VAL A 119 5.84 16.58 8.03
CA VAL A 119 6.11 17.25 6.75
C VAL A 119 7.17 18.32 6.99
N VAL A 120 8.43 17.95 6.85
CA VAL A 120 9.59 18.82 7.14
C VAL A 120 9.72 19.96 6.13
N LYS A 121 9.19 19.79 4.91
CA LYS A 121 9.37 20.77 3.83
C LYS A 121 8.18 20.84 2.90
N LYS A 122 7.67 22.05 2.70
CA LYS A 122 6.66 22.38 1.69
C LYS A 122 7.35 23.12 0.54
N LYS A 123 7.26 22.58 -0.67
CA LYS A 123 7.76 23.24 -1.89
C LYS A 123 6.57 23.47 -2.82
N VAL A 124 6.35 24.74 -3.18
CA VAL A 124 5.33 25.13 -4.15
C VAL A 124 6.02 25.30 -5.49
N PHE A 125 5.46 24.68 -6.52
CA PHE A 125 5.98 24.76 -7.88
C PHE A 125 4.88 25.33 -8.78
N GLU A 126 5.30 26.10 -9.78
CA GLU A 126 4.43 26.47 -10.89
C GLU A 126 4.40 25.29 -11.87
N LEU A 127 3.22 24.73 -12.09
CA LEU A 127 3.04 23.67 -13.08
C LEU A 127 3.03 24.30 -14.47
N ARG A 128 4.04 24.00 -15.26
CA ARG A 128 4.09 24.36 -16.68
C ARG A 128 3.64 23.15 -17.50
N PRO A 129 2.77 23.35 -18.51
CA PRO A 129 2.46 22.28 -19.45
C PRO A 129 3.75 21.78 -20.11
N MET A 130 3.99 20.48 -20.07
CA MET A 130 5.11 19.81 -20.72
C MET A 130 4.71 18.39 -21.12
N ASP A 131 5.51 17.77 -21.98
CA ASP A 131 5.33 16.36 -22.37
C ASP A 131 6.02 15.39 -21.39
N GLU A 132 5.77 14.09 -21.59
CA GLU A 132 6.34 13.03 -20.76
C GLU A 132 7.89 13.01 -20.83
N GLU A 133 8.47 13.23 -22.00
CA GLU A 133 9.92 13.16 -22.21
C GLU A 133 10.65 14.32 -21.52
N GLU A 134 10.10 15.52 -21.61
CA GLU A 134 10.56 16.73 -20.93
C GLU A 134 10.43 16.57 -19.41
N ALA A 135 9.33 15.99 -18.92
CA ALA A 135 9.16 15.67 -17.51
C ALA A 135 10.22 14.67 -17.00
N ILE A 136 10.56 13.64 -17.79
CA ILE A 136 11.64 12.69 -17.45
C ILE A 136 12.98 13.42 -17.36
N LEU A 137 13.32 14.24 -18.35
CA LEU A 137 14.58 14.98 -18.37
C LEU A 137 14.70 15.92 -17.17
N GLN A 138 13.65 16.66 -16.84
CA GLN A 138 13.63 17.57 -15.67
C GLN A 138 13.77 16.80 -14.35
N MET A 139 13.11 15.64 -14.23
CA MET A 139 13.22 14.79 -13.06
C MET A 139 14.67 14.29 -12.86
N GLU A 140 15.33 13.85 -13.94
CA GLU A 140 16.72 13.40 -13.92
C GLU A 140 17.69 14.54 -13.56
N MET A 141 17.53 15.72 -14.17
CA MET A 141 18.36 16.89 -13.89
C MET A 141 18.27 17.36 -12.44
N LEU A 142 17.08 17.28 -11.83
CA LEU A 142 16.87 17.60 -10.42
C LEU A 142 17.31 16.48 -9.47
N GLY A 143 17.62 15.30 -9.99
CA GLY A 143 17.92 14.10 -9.20
C GLY A 143 16.76 13.69 -8.29
N HIS A 144 15.51 13.96 -8.68
CA HIS A 144 14.34 13.63 -7.88
C HIS A 144 13.82 12.22 -8.23
N GLN A 145 13.27 11.52 -7.23
CA GLN A 145 12.65 10.20 -7.45
C GLN A 145 11.22 10.29 -7.98
N PHE A 146 10.61 11.47 -7.89
CA PHE A 146 9.28 11.76 -8.41
C PHE A 146 9.25 13.20 -8.94
N PHE A 147 8.37 13.45 -9.91
CA PHE A 147 8.18 14.75 -10.53
C PHE A 147 6.71 14.96 -10.87
N VAL A 148 6.17 16.12 -10.49
CA VAL A 148 4.77 16.48 -10.74
C VAL A 148 4.75 17.49 -11.86
N TYR A 149 3.98 17.22 -12.91
CA TYR A 149 3.87 18.09 -14.07
C TYR A 149 2.42 18.17 -14.56
N LEU A 150 2.14 19.18 -15.38
CA LEU A 150 0.87 19.33 -16.08
C LEU A 150 1.07 18.79 -17.49
N ASP A 151 0.27 17.80 -17.86
CA ASP A 151 0.29 17.22 -19.19
C ASP A 151 -0.21 18.24 -20.22
N ALA A 152 0.58 18.49 -21.26
CA ALA A 152 0.23 19.45 -22.30
C ALA A 152 -0.95 19.01 -23.18
N ASP A 153 -1.14 17.71 -23.37
CA ASP A 153 -2.19 17.13 -24.22
C ASP A 153 -3.47 16.86 -23.43
N ALA A 154 -3.35 16.26 -22.25
CA ALA A 154 -4.50 15.89 -21.42
C ALA A 154 -4.99 17.03 -20.52
N GLY A 155 -4.14 18.04 -20.23
CA GLY A 155 -4.45 19.10 -19.28
C GLY A 155 -4.63 18.62 -17.84
N THR A 156 -4.18 17.40 -17.53
CA THR A 156 -4.27 16.78 -16.21
C THR A 156 -2.94 16.85 -15.47
N VAL A 157 -2.99 16.85 -14.13
CA VAL A 157 -1.78 16.80 -13.31
C VAL A 157 -1.33 15.36 -13.22
N ASN A 158 -0.12 15.09 -13.70
CA ASN A 158 0.46 13.76 -13.71
C ASN A 158 1.68 13.73 -12.79
N VAL A 159 1.97 12.56 -12.21
CA VAL A 159 3.15 12.32 -11.38
C VAL A 159 4.00 11.23 -11.99
N LEU A 160 5.18 11.60 -12.46
CA LEU A 160 6.23 10.70 -12.87
C LEU A 160 7.01 10.22 -11.63
N TYR A 161 7.39 8.94 -11.57
CA TYR A 161 8.24 8.42 -10.51
C TYR A 161 9.17 7.33 -11.02
N LYS A 162 10.34 7.21 -10.38
CA LYS A 162 11.30 6.15 -10.67
C LYS A 162 10.90 4.87 -9.95
N ARG A 163 10.74 3.79 -10.70
CA ARG A 163 10.41 2.47 -10.16
C ARG A 163 11.68 1.77 -9.65
N LYS A 164 11.50 0.72 -8.84
CA LYS A 164 12.62 -0.07 -8.28
C LYS A 164 13.37 -0.89 -9.33
N ASP A 165 12.72 -1.22 -10.43
CA ASP A 165 13.30 -1.92 -11.59
C ASP A 165 14.16 -0.99 -12.47
N GLY A 166 14.16 0.32 -12.20
CA GLY A 166 14.94 1.32 -12.94
C GLY A 166 14.14 2.07 -14.00
N ASP A 167 12.97 1.54 -14.36
CA ASP A 167 12.06 2.15 -15.33
C ASP A 167 11.23 3.30 -14.70
N TYR A 168 10.48 3.98 -15.55
CA TYR A 168 9.61 5.09 -15.16
C TYR A 168 8.16 4.62 -14.99
N GLY A 169 7.48 5.14 -13.97
CA GLY A 169 6.05 4.97 -13.76
C GLY A 169 5.34 6.30 -13.83
N LEU A 170 4.14 6.31 -14.41
CA LEU A 170 3.29 7.48 -14.53
C LEU A 170 2.01 7.27 -13.71
N LEU A 171 1.67 8.22 -12.85
CA LEU A 171 0.38 8.31 -12.17
C LEU A 171 -0.42 9.46 -12.78
N GLU A 172 -1.43 9.11 -13.56
CA GLU A 172 -2.37 10.07 -14.14
C GLU A 172 -3.51 10.36 -13.15
N THR A 173 -3.95 11.62 -13.10
CA THR A 173 -5.19 11.98 -12.41
C THR A 173 -6.32 12.15 -13.42
N ARG A 174 -7.46 11.53 -13.15
CA ARG A 174 -8.71 11.76 -13.91
C ARG A 174 -9.72 12.40 -12.97
N ASN A 175 -10.30 13.52 -13.42
CA ASN A 175 -11.46 14.15 -12.77
C ASN A 175 -12.77 13.56 -13.30
#